data_AF-A0AA43BQZ4-F1
#
_entry.id   AF-A0AA43BQZ4-F1
#
_cell.length_a   1.000
_cell.length_b   1.000
_cell.length_c   1.000
_cell.angle_alpha   90.00
_cell.angle_beta   90.00
_cell.angle_gamma   90.00
#
_symmetry.space_group_name_H-M   'P 1'
#
loop_
_entity.id
_entity.type
_entity.pdbx_description
1 polymer ?
#
loop_
_entity_poly.entity_id
_entity_poly.type
_entity_poly.pdbx_seq_one_letter_code
_entity_poly.pdbx_strand_id
1 'polypeptide(L)'
;MSGSNIEPGKCKPRFDFERHKKSSQSETGSIKELLEELNRTPPHKPKGSQKSNPAIYREEITKENLEGAINFIKSNFNIEISSINSKLPITTIKTIKLLYLSNRSFKGQLFERISLPGSSQATFEHWIERNTPRNEKTIRAASQLMSTLELEINDERLKHIHINKSTPSKLIEIYAKKIMEFIAPIYEIFKDDGEYRDWYITTTIRFASSEIESYRPSPLPANTEAGPIHERLYIYLLTLPFLHFVGEYQRIVESENEELSKYQIEPLFTQALSSPSEGDALLRPVTSLAAIHSFLQTNANELARLVHQATGYELRSSEITNIADETQKVLHAYVFHEWHRTDHDVVNISMADCVAALLAITIQKKIKTKYTPYWKGQSSSEKTVFRLLSHLDTSRDIEELYEEDYIPQGAMLTLYHRYCIAYALLFGRSNRMEAFMRFQIVYLKHMTIAHSHFDLEAGNEYETNINMFCEYLIQYIEDQATSRAM
;
A
#
# COMPACT_ATOMS: atom_id res chain seq x y z
N MET A 1 -51.94 32.72 -1.53
CA MET A 1 -51.69 31.39 -2.12
C MET A 1 -51.46 31.55 -3.61
N SER A 2 -50.20 31.64 -4.04
CA SER A 2 -49.82 31.56 -5.45
C SER A 2 -48.99 30.28 -5.60
N GLY A 3 -49.61 29.23 -6.13
CA GLY A 3 -48.93 27.99 -6.46
C GLY A 3 -48.02 28.25 -7.66
N SER A 4 -46.70 28.26 -7.44
CA SER A 4 -45.74 28.25 -8.53
C SER A 4 -45.71 26.85 -9.14
N ASN A 5 -46.43 26.67 -10.24
CA ASN A 5 -46.27 25.53 -11.12
C ASN A 5 -44.88 25.60 -11.78
N ILE A 6 -43.89 24.94 -11.18
CA ILE A 6 -42.60 24.70 -11.83
C ILE A 6 -42.73 23.39 -12.61
N GLU A 7 -42.65 23.48 -13.94
CA GLU A 7 -42.64 22.32 -14.84
C GLU A 7 -41.46 21.38 -14.52
N PRO A 8 -41.70 20.06 -14.36
CA PRO A 8 -40.63 19.09 -14.20
C PRO A 8 -39.85 18.97 -15.52
N GLY A 9 -38.57 19.38 -15.51
CA GLY A 9 -37.65 19.24 -16.64
C GLY A 9 -36.90 20.51 -17.09
N LYS A 10 -37.21 21.70 -16.54
CA LYS A 10 -36.54 22.97 -16.92
C LYS A 10 -35.56 23.54 -15.88
N CYS A 11 -35.38 22.88 -14.73
CA CYS A 11 -34.47 23.39 -13.70
C CYS A 11 -33.05 22.88 -13.97
N LYS A 12 -32.13 23.78 -14.38
CA LYS A 12 -30.71 23.44 -14.51
C LYS A 12 -30.18 23.07 -13.11
N PRO A 13 -29.60 21.88 -12.92
CA PRO A 13 -29.09 21.48 -11.61
C PRO A 13 -28.02 22.48 -11.16
N ARG A 14 -28.15 22.93 -9.91
CA ARG A 14 -27.27 23.93 -9.30
C ARG A 14 -26.07 23.28 -8.65
N PHE A 15 -26.23 22.07 -8.10
CA PHE A 15 -25.21 21.41 -7.31
C PHE A 15 -24.46 20.31 -8.07
N ASP A 16 -24.36 20.42 -9.39
CA ASP A 16 -23.50 19.55 -10.21
C ASP A 16 -22.14 20.22 -10.48
N PHE A 17 -21.12 19.37 -10.64
CA PHE A 17 -19.81 19.80 -11.10
C PHE A 17 -19.86 20.09 -12.61
N GLU A 18 -19.45 21.27 -13.04
CA GLU A 18 -19.43 21.69 -14.45
C GLU A 18 -18.06 22.30 -14.80
N ARG A 19 -17.52 21.94 -15.98
CA ARG A 19 -16.25 22.53 -16.47
C ARG A 19 -16.46 24.02 -16.77
N HIS A 20 -15.70 24.88 -16.09
CA HIS A 20 -15.64 26.34 -16.29
C HIS A 20 -17.01 27.05 -16.46
N LYS A 21 -17.69 27.39 -15.36
CA LYS A 21 -18.74 28.41 -15.37
C LYS A 21 -18.23 29.74 -14.82
N LYS A 22 -18.42 30.82 -15.59
CA LYS A 22 -18.35 32.20 -15.07
C LYS A 22 -19.49 32.41 -14.06
N SER A 23 -19.12 32.93 -12.89
CA SER A 23 -19.94 33.12 -11.70
C SER A 23 -21.10 34.11 -11.91
N SER A 24 -22.32 33.59 -12.05
CA SER A 24 -23.54 34.38 -11.79
C SER A 24 -24.49 33.68 -10.80
N GLN A 25 -24.05 32.57 -10.19
CA GLN A 25 -24.81 31.79 -9.22
C GLN A 25 -24.23 32.01 -7.82
N SER A 26 -25.10 32.04 -6.80
CA SER A 26 -24.71 32.22 -5.40
C SER A 26 -23.64 31.19 -4.97
N GLU A 27 -22.53 31.71 -4.41
CA GLU A 27 -21.34 30.98 -3.96
C GLU A 27 -21.57 30.06 -2.75
N THR A 28 -22.75 30.13 -2.13
CA THR A 28 -23.12 29.33 -0.95
C THR A 28 -24.47 28.63 -1.13
N GLY A 29 -24.61 27.43 -0.56
CA GLY A 29 -25.85 26.65 -0.56
C GLY A 29 -26.13 26.05 0.82
N SER A 30 -27.30 25.42 0.98
CA SER A 30 -27.65 24.70 2.20
C SER A 30 -28.05 23.25 1.90
N ILE A 31 -28.01 22.39 2.91
CA ILE A 31 -28.49 20.99 2.78
C ILE A 31 -29.96 20.96 2.41
N LYS A 32 -30.77 21.90 2.93
CA LYS A 32 -32.17 22.05 2.54
C LYS A 32 -32.33 22.28 1.03
N GLU A 33 -31.56 23.21 0.47
CA GLU A 33 -31.59 23.49 -0.98
C GLU A 33 -31.15 22.25 -1.79
N LEU A 34 -30.17 21.48 -1.31
CA LEU A 34 -29.74 20.22 -1.94
C LEU A 34 -30.86 19.18 -1.93
N LEU A 35 -31.55 19.00 -0.80
CA LEU A 35 -32.69 18.08 -0.69
C LEU A 35 -33.82 18.47 -1.64
N GLU A 36 -34.11 19.76 -1.77
CA GLU A 36 -35.09 20.26 -2.76
C GLU A 36 -34.67 19.90 -4.19
N GLU A 37 -33.40 20.04 -4.55
CA GLU A 37 -32.91 19.69 -5.89
C GLU A 37 -32.96 18.17 -6.16
N LEU A 38 -32.52 17.36 -5.19
CA LEU A 38 -32.51 15.89 -5.29
C LEU A 38 -33.93 15.32 -5.41
N ASN A 39 -34.91 15.91 -4.73
CA ASN A 39 -36.31 15.51 -4.83
C ASN A 39 -37.00 16.03 -6.10
N ARG A 40 -36.50 17.12 -6.70
CA ARG A 40 -37.00 17.63 -8.00
C ARG A 40 -36.45 16.83 -9.18
N THR A 41 -35.24 16.30 -9.09
CA THR A 41 -34.53 15.64 -10.20
C THR A 41 -34.11 14.22 -9.79
N PRO A 42 -34.94 13.19 -10.05
CA PRO A 42 -34.55 11.83 -9.70
C PRO A 42 -33.33 11.39 -10.53
N PRO A 43 -32.39 10.60 -9.94
CA PRO A 43 -31.22 10.11 -10.67
C PRO A 43 -31.65 9.27 -11.88
N HIS A 44 -30.96 9.45 -13.01
CA HIS A 44 -31.23 8.74 -14.26
C HIS A 44 -31.33 7.22 -14.03
N LYS A 45 -32.45 6.61 -14.46
CA LYS A 45 -32.54 5.15 -14.60
C LYS A 45 -31.42 4.67 -15.53
N PRO A 46 -30.66 3.62 -15.19
CA PRO A 46 -29.72 3.02 -16.12
C PRO A 46 -30.47 2.50 -17.36
N LYS A 47 -29.94 2.81 -18.55
CA LYS A 47 -30.47 2.33 -19.84
C LYS A 47 -30.50 0.79 -19.82
N GLY A 48 -31.70 0.20 -19.86
CA GLY A 48 -31.89 -1.26 -19.92
C GLY A 48 -33.07 -1.81 -19.11
N SER A 49 -33.65 -1.06 -18.17
CA SER A 49 -34.82 -1.51 -17.40
C SER A 49 -36.14 -1.24 -18.14
N GLN A 50 -36.50 -2.12 -19.08
CA GLN A 50 -37.84 -2.13 -19.63
C GLN A 50 -38.83 -2.73 -18.61
N LYS A 51 -39.91 -1.97 -18.38
CA LYS A 51 -41.19 -2.36 -17.75
C LYS A 51 -41.16 -2.66 -16.24
N SER A 52 -41.46 -1.64 -15.45
CA SER A 52 -42.31 -1.78 -14.26
C SER A 52 -43.03 -0.46 -13.95
N ASN A 53 -44.25 -0.61 -13.44
CA ASN A 53 -45.32 0.38 -13.23
C ASN A 53 -44.89 1.80 -12.80
N PRO A 54 -45.63 2.86 -13.21
CA PRO A 54 -45.37 4.25 -12.81
C PRO A 54 -45.73 4.57 -11.35
N ALA A 55 -46.13 3.57 -10.55
CA ALA A 55 -46.53 3.70 -9.14
C ALA A 55 -45.57 2.95 -8.18
N ILE A 56 -44.28 2.84 -8.53
CA ILE A 56 -43.27 2.46 -7.54
C ILE A 56 -43.03 3.70 -6.69
N TYR A 57 -43.40 3.62 -5.41
CA TYR A 57 -43.18 4.62 -4.37
C TYR A 57 -41.92 5.45 -4.63
N ARG A 58 -42.09 6.73 -4.96
CA ARG A 58 -41.00 7.70 -4.97
C ARG A 58 -40.60 7.92 -3.53
N GLU A 59 -39.57 7.23 -3.09
CA GLU A 59 -39.00 7.45 -1.77
C GLU A 59 -38.42 8.88 -1.74
N GLU A 60 -39.00 9.74 -0.91
CA GLU A 60 -38.52 11.09 -0.69
C GLU A 60 -37.10 11.02 -0.10
N ILE A 61 -36.17 11.75 -0.69
CA ILE A 61 -34.79 11.83 -0.21
C ILE A 61 -34.78 12.79 0.97
N THR A 62 -34.49 12.27 2.15
CA THR A 62 -34.41 13.01 3.41
C THR A 62 -32.96 13.27 3.84
N LYS A 63 -32.77 14.00 4.93
CA LYS A 63 -31.44 14.28 5.51
C LYS A 63 -30.72 12.99 5.89
N GLU A 64 -31.45 12.01 6.43
CA GLU A 64 -30.94 10.71 6.84
C GLU A 64 -30.29 9.98 5.66
N ASN A 65 -30.79 10.17 4.43
CA ASN A 65 -30.16 9.58 3.24
C ASN A 65 -28.79 10.21 2.91
N LEU A 66 -28.55 11.47 3.29
CA LEU A 66 -27.28 12.18 3.09
C LEU A 66 -26.28 11.93 4.22
N GLU A 67 -26.72 11.36 5.34
CA GLU A 67 -25.93 11.21 6.56
C GLU A 67 -24.63 10.44 6.34
N GLY A 68 -24.64 9.39 5.51
CA GLY A 68 -23.41 8.66 5.16
C GLY A 68 -22.34 9.56 4.49
N ALA A 69 -22.74 10.43 3.57
CA ALA A 69 -21.83 11.36 2.90
C ALA A 69 -21.34 12.47 3.86
N ILE A 70 -22.23 12.98 4.70
CA ILE A 70 -21.91 14.00 5.71
C ILE A 70 -20.94 13.44 6.76
N ASN A 71 -21.20 12.24 7.27
CA ASN A 71 -20.34 11.57 8.23
C ASN A 71 -18.98 11.24 7.62
N PHE A 72 -18.93 10.78 6.37
CA PHE A 72 -17.67 10.59 5.67
C PHE A 72 -16.84 11.88 5.59
N ILE A 73 -17.47 13.01 5.24
CA ILE A 73 -16.79 14.31 5.21
C ILE A 73 -16.31 14.73 6.60
N LYS A 74 -17.16 14.57 7.62
CA LYS A 74 -16.81 14.89 9.00
C LYS A 74 -15.59 14.09 9.47
N SER A 75 -15.60 12.77 9.27
CA SER A 75 -14.54 11.88 9.74
C SER A 75 -13.20 12.08 9.03
N ASN A 76 -13.19 12.44 7.74
CA ASN A 76 -11.95 12.55 6.96
C ASN A 76 -11.43 13.98 6.81
N PHE A 77 -12.29 15.01 6.93
CA PHE A 77 -11.91 16.41 6.69
C PHE A 77 -12.17 17.34 7.88
N ASN A 78 -12.72 16.81 8.98
CA ASN A 78 -13.06 17.55 10.21
C ASN A 78 -13.97 18.77 9.97
N ILE A 79 -14.98 18.62 9.10
CA ILE A 79 -15.95 19.66 8.78
C ILE A 79 -17.30 19.31 9.40
N GLU A 80 -17.74 20.12 10.35
CA GLU A 80 -19.03 19.94 11.02
C GLU A 80 -20.15 20.72 10.33
N ILE A 81 -21.24 20.02 10.02
CA ILE A 81 -22.47 20.61 9.47
C ILE A 81 -23.49 20.70 10.60
N SER A 82 -23.55 21.87 11.23
CA SER A 82 -24.34 22.12 12.44
C SER A 82 -25.86 22.17 12.21
N SER A 83 -26.33 22.52 11.00
CA SER A 83 -27.76 22.65 10.69
C SER A 83 -28.05 22.40 9.20
N ILE A 84 -29.28 21.96 8.87
CA ILE A 84 -29.71 21.82 7.45
C ILE A 84 -29.80 23.15 6.71
N ASN A 85 -29.95 24.25 7.44
CA ASN A 85 -30.08 25.60 6.91
C ASN A 85 -28.75 26.37 6.93
N SER A 86 -27.65 25.77 7.42
CA SER A 86 -26.36 26.44 7.42
C SER A 86 -25.92 26.72 5.98
N LYS A 87 -25.42 27.94 5.76
CA LYS A 87 -24.85 28.33 4.48
C LYS A 87 -23.43 27.81 4.41
N LEU A 88 -23.22 26.85 3.50
CA LEU A 88 -21.93 26.23 3.22
C LEU A 88 -21.43 26.66 1.85
N PRO A 89 -20.12 26.62 1.58
CA PRO A 89 -19.58 26.82 0.24
C PRO A 89 -20.29 25.92 -0.78
N ILE A 90 -20.56 26.43 -1.98
CA ILE A 90 -21.29 25.67 -3.00
C ILE A 90 -20.59 24.35 -3.34
N THR A 91 -19.26 24.35 -3.36
CA THR A 91 -18.41 23.18 -3.63
C THR A 91 -18.57 22.10 -2.55
N THR A 92 -18.81 22.48 -1.29
CA THR A 92 -19.15 21.55 -0.22
C THR A 92 -20.46 20.83 -0.51
N ILE A 93 -21.50 21.57 -0.90
CA ILE A 93 -22.81 20.99 -1.23
C ILE A 93 -22.72 20.07 -2.46
N LYS A 94 -21.99 20.49 -3.50
CA LYS A 94 -21.70 19.66 -4.69
C LYS A 94 -20.99 18.36 -4.31
N THR A 95 -20.01 18.43 -3.41
CA THR A 95 -19.26 17.26 -2.93
C THR A 95 -20.17 16.29 -2.19
N ILE A 96 -21.06 16.78 -1.32
CA ILE A 96 -22.06 15.95 -0.62
C ILE A 96 -22.97 15.26 -1.63
N LYS A 97 -23.47 15.99 -2.64
CA LYS A 97 -24.30 15.43 -3.71
C LYS A 97 -23.56 14.32 -4.47
N LEU A 98 -22.32 14.59 -4.88
CA LEU A 98 -21.49 13.64 -5.63
C LEU A 98 -21.26 12.34 -4.83
N LEU A 99 -20.87 12.45 -3.56
CA LEU A 99 -20.65 11.30 -2.68
C LEU A 99 -21.94 10.50 -2.47
N TYR A 100 -23.07 11.17 -2.24
CA TYR A 100 -24.38 10.52 -2.10
C TYR A 100 -24.77 9.73 -3.36
N LEU A 101 -24.72 10.38 -4.53
CA LEU A 101 -25.10 9.74 -5.80
C LEU A 101 -24.16 8.58 -6.15
N SER A 102 -22.86 8.76 -5.93
CA SER A 102 -21.86 7.72 -6.16
C SER A 102 -22.12 6.51 -5.28
N ASN A 103 -22.33 6.71 -3.97
CA ASN A 103 -22.65 5.63 -3.04
C ASN A 103 -23.94 4.89 -3.42
N ARG A 104 -24.99 5.62 -3.81
CA ARG A 104 -26.25 5.04 -4.27
C ARG A 104 -26.07 4.19 -5.54
N SER A 105 -25.21 4.61 -6.46
CA SER A 105 -24.96 3.90 -7.72
C SER A 105 -24.04 2.69 -7.58
N PHE A 106 -23.16 2.68 -6.57
CA PHE A 106 -22.07 1.72 -6.43
C PHE A 106 -22.52 0.29 -6.12
N LYS A 107 -23.78 0.05 -5.71
CA LYS A 107 -24.29 -1.28 -5.31
C LYS A 107 -23.31 -2.00 -4.36
N GLY A 108 -23.02 -1.40 -3.20
CA GLY A 108 -22.04 -1.88 -2.22
C GLY A 108 -21.71 -0.79 -1.19
N GLN A 109 -20.67 -1.01 -0.38
CA GLN A 109 -20.24 -0.06 0.65
C GLN A 109 -19.12 0.84 0.09
N LEU A 110 -19.46 1.87 -0.69
CA LEU A 110 -18.46 2.75 -1.31
C LEU A 110 -17.57 3.41 -0.26
N PHE A 111 -18.16 4.05 0.75
CA PHE A 111 -17.42 4.77 1.78
C PHE A 111 -16.46 3.89 2.59
N GLU A 112 -16.81 2.62 2.81
CA GLU A 112 -15.89 1.66 3.42
C GLU A 112 -14.70 1.37 2.51
N ARG A 113 -14.93 1.20 1.20
CA ARG A 113 -13.89 0.92 0.20
C ARG A 113 -12.93 2.08 -0.04
N ILE A 114 -13.41 3.31 0.10
CA ILE A 114 -12.60 4.53 -0.03
C ILE A 114 -12.22 5.13 1.33
N SER A 115 -12.25 4.35 2.41
CA SER A 115 -11.82 4.83 3.73
C SER A 115 -10.36 4.53 3.99
N LEU A 116 -9.76 5.20 4.98
CA LEU A 116 -8.42 4.91 5.50
C LEU A 116 -8.27 3.43 5.90
N PRO A 117 -7.03 2.90 5.91
CA PRO A 117 -6.75 1.53 6.35
C PRO A 117 -7.36 1.26 7.73
N GLY A 118 -8.10 0.16 7.85
CA GLY A 118 -8.75 -0.24 9.10
C GLY A 118 -7.83 -1.05 10.02
N SER A 119 -8.32 -1.33 11.23
CA SER A 119 -7.66 -2.20 12.23
C SER A 119 -7.82 -3.71 11.95
N SER A 120 -8.42 -4.09 10.82
CA SER A 120 -8.66 -5.49 10.44
C SER A 120 -7.37 -6.22 10.02
N GLN A 121 -7.49 -7.45 9.51
CA GLN A 121 -6.39 -8.18 8.88
C GLN A 121 -5.85 -7.41 7.66
N ALA A 122 -4.52 -7.38 7.48
CA ALA A 122 -3.86 -6.75 6.34
C ALA A 122 -3.83 -7.69 5.13
N THR A 123 -4.16 -7.17 3.96
CA THR A 123 -4.16 -7.99 2.75
C THR A 123 -3.56 -7.33 1.52
N PHE A 124 -3.27 -6.02 1.52
CA PHE A 124 -2.69 -5.31 0.38
C PHE A 124 -3.55 -5.27 -0.87
N GLU A 125 -4.81 -5.64 -0.77
CA GLU A 125 -5.73 -5.69 -1.90
C GLU A 125 -6.41 -4.33 -2.14
N HIS A 126 -5.61 -3.26 -2.19
CA HIS A 126 -6.03 -1.89 -2.49
C HIS A 126 -5.63 -1.48 -3.92
N TRP A 127 -6.25 -0.43 -4.48
CA TRP A 127 -5.93 -0.03 -5.85
C TRP A 127 -4.57 0.71 -5.93
N ILE A 128 -3.54 0.11 -6.52
CA ILE A 128 -2.20 0.70 -6.59
C ILE A 128 -1.85 1.16 -8.03
N GLU A 129 -2.84 1.62 -8.80
CA GLU A 129 -2.75 2.15 -10.18
C GLU A 129 -3.00 1.16 -11.34
N ARG A 130 -2.92 -0.16 -11.12
CA ARG A 130 -3.30 -1.11 -12.18
C ARG A 130 -4.81 -1.34 -12.19
N ASN A 131 -5.39 -1.43 -13.38
CA ASN A 131 -6.73 -1.99 -13.58
C ASN A 131 -6.67 -3.47 -13.20
N THR A 132 -6.68 -3.77 -11.90
CA THR A 132 -6.74 -5.14 -11.43
C THR A 132 -8.17 -5.62 -11.60
N PRO A 133 -8.44 -6.71 -12.33
CA PRO A 133 -9.79 -7.25 -12.48
C PRO A 133 -10.46 -7.50 -11.11
N ARG A 134 -9.65 -7.85 -10.10
CA ARG A 134 -10.09 -8.15 -8.74
C ARG A 134 -10.70 -6.94 -8.01
N ASN A 135 -10.24 -5.71 -8.25
CA ASN A 135 -10.77 -4.51 -7.60
C ASN A 135 -11.34 -3.46 -8.58
N GLU A 136 -11.60 -3.86 -9.83
CA GLU A 136 -11.98 -2.98 -10.93
C GLU A 136 -13.18 -2.07 -10.59
N LYS A 137 -14.16 -2.60 -9.85
CA LYS A 137 -15.35 -1.84 -9.46
C LYS A 137 -15.01 -0.64 -8.57
N THR A 138 -14.14 -0.83 -7.58
CA THR A 138 -13.72 0.26 -6.67
C THR A 138 -12.85 1.26 -7.41
N ILE A 139 -11.92 0.77 -8.24
CA ILE A 139 -11.05 1.60 -9.10
C ILE A 139 -11.91 2.52 -9.96
N ARG A 140 -12.86 1.94 -10.72
CA ARG A 140 -13.77 2.71 -11.57
C ARG A 140 -14.54 3.77 -10.79
N ALA A 141 -15.01 3.45 -9.57
CA ALA A 141 -15.72 4.43 -8.75
C ALA A 141 -14.82 5.55 -8.23
N ALA A 142 -13.61 5.24 -7.75
CA ALA A 142 -12.63 6.23 -7.32
C ALA A 142 -12.21 7.13 -8.49
N SER A 143 -11.91 6.56 -9.66
CA SER A 143 -11.59 7.31 -10.87
C SER A 143 -12.74 8.21 -11.32
N GLN A 144 -13.99 7.72 -11.28
CA GLN A 144 -15.17 8.53 -11.61
C GLN A 144 -15.35 9.71 -10.64
N LEU A 145 -15.16 9.48 -9.34
CA LEU A 145 -15.16 10.55 -8.33
C LEU A 145 -14.08 11.58 -8.65
N MET A 146 -12.83 11.14 -8.83
CA MET A 146 -11.70 12.03 -9.13
C MET A 146 -11.93 12.85 -10.40
N SER A 147 -12.34 12.22 -11.51
CA SER A 147 -12.63 12.92 -12.76
C SER A 147 -13.79 13.92 -12.64
N THR A 148 -14.75 13.67 -11.76
CA THR A 148 -15.86 14.61 -11.53
C THR A 148 -15.40 15.81 -10.68
N LEU A 149 -14.60 15.56 -9.65
CA LEU A 149 -14.02 16.61 -8.79
C LEU A 149 -13.09 17.52 -9.59
N GLU A 150 -12.29 16.93 -10.49
CA GLU A 150 -11.35 17.63 -11.38
C GLU A 150 -12.00 18.73 -12.23
N LEU A 151 -13.29 18.60 -12.58
CA LEU A 151 -14.00 19.56 -13.43
C LEU A 151 -14.02 20.99 -12.87
N GLU A 152 -13.90 21.15 -11.55
CA GLU A 152 -13.92 22.46 -10.87
C GLU A 152 -12.59 22.81 -10.18
N ILE A 153 -11.57 21.96 -10.30
CA ILE A 153 -10.20 22.32 -9.91
C ILE A 153 -9.54 22.98 -11.12
N ASN A 154 -8.99 24.18 -10.94
CA ASN A 154 -8.33 24.87 -12.06
C ASN A 154 -7.03 24.13 -12.48
N ASP A 155 -6.66 24.25 -13.76
CA ASP A 155 -5.55 23.48 -14.35
C ASP A 155 -4.19 23.77 -13.67
N GLU A 156 -3.95 24.99 -13.20
CA GLU A 156 -2.72 25.36 -12.49
C GLU A 156 -2.64 24.64 -11.13
N ARG A 157 -3.76 24.59 -10.41
CA ARG A 157 -3.87 23.89 -9.13
C ARG A 157 -3.76 22.38 -9.31
N LEU A 158 -4.34 21.81 -10.37
CA LEU A 158 -4.18 20.39 -10.69
C LEU A 158 -2.71 20.04 -10.97
N LYS A 159 -2.03 20.85 -11.80
CA LYS A 159 -0.59 20.69 -12.03
C LYS A 159 0.19 20.76 -10.72
N HIS A 160 -0.14 21.72 -9.86
CA HIS A 160 0.49 21.82 -8.54
C HIS A 160 0.24 20.56 -7.68
N ILE A 161 -0.97 20.00 -7.67
CA ILE A 161 -1.26 18.74 -6.96
C ILE A 161 -0.40 17.61 -7.53
N HIS A 162 -0.35 17.42 -8.85
CA HIS A 162 0.40 16.31 -9.47
C HIS A 162 1.92 16.45 -9.35
N ILE A 163 2.46 17.67 -9.28
CA ILE A 163 3.88 17.90 -8.99
C ILE A 163 4.22 17.47 -7.57
N ASN A 164 3.34 17.76 -6.61
CA ASN A 164 3.59 17.51 -5.19
C ASN A 164 3.13 16.12 -4.71
N LYS A 165 2.25 15.45 -5.45
CA LYS A 165 1.70 14.12 -5.11
C LYS A 165 1.99 13.14 -6.24
N SER A 166 3.10 12.42 -6.07
CA SER A 166 3.46 11.30 -6.92
C SER A 166 2.44 10.17 -6.80
N THR A 167 2.41 9.29 -7.81
CA THR A 167 1.56 8.12 -7.76
C THR A 167 2.04 7.16 -6.65
N PRO A 168 1.13 6.42 -5.99
CA PRO A 168 1.48 5.44 -4.96
C PRO A 168 2.66 4.50 -5.30
N SER A 169 2.69 3.95 -6.51
CA SER A 169 3.78 3.08 -6.99
C SER A 169 5.11 3.83 -7.01
N LYS A 170 5.09 5.09 -7.46
CA LYS A 170 6.29 5.92 -7.49
C LYS A 170 6.75 6.32 -6.09
N LEU A 171 5.83 6.60 -5.17
CA LEU A 171 6.15 6.88 -3.76
C LEU A 171 6.84 5.68 -3.10
N ILE A 172 6.34 4.45 -3.33
CA ILE A 172 6.95 3.23 -2.80
C ILE A 172 8.40 3.08 -3.29
N GLU A 173 8.65 3.29 -4.59
CA GLU A 173 9.99 3.25 -5.19
C GLU A 173 10.92 4.31 -4.59
N ILE A 174 10.46 5.57 -4.53
CA ILE A 174 11.22 6.70 -3.98
C ILE A 174 11.64 6.40 -2.54
N TYR A 175 10.71 5.97 -1.69
CA TYR A 175 11.00 5.75 -0.28
C TYR A 175 11.82 4.49 -0.02
N ALA A 176 11.65 3.43 -0.81
CA ALA A 176 12.55 2.28 -0.75
C ALA A 176 14.00 2.69 -1.02
N LYS A 177 14.23 3.50 -2.06
CA LYS A 177 15.56 4.04 -2.38
C LYS A 177 16.08 4.95 -1.27
N LYS A 178 15.26 5.87 -0.77
CA LYS A 178 15.67 6.83 0.28
C LYS A 178 16.02 6.12 1.59
N ILE A 179 15.29 5.08 1.98
CA ILE A 179 15.64 4.23 3.13
C ILE A 179 17.02 3.61 2.94
N MET A 180 17.31 3.07 1.75
CA MET A 180 18.63 2.49 1.46
C MET A 180 19.74 3.55 1.47
N GLU A 181 19.48 4.77 1.00
CA GLU A 181 20.41 5.90 1.11
C GLU A 181 20.74 6.25 2.57
N PHE A 182 19.78 6.14 3.49
CA PHE A 182 20.03 6.37 4.92
C PHE A 182 20.78 5.23 5.60
N ILE A 183 20.53 3.99 5.20
CA ILE A 183 21.10 2.82 5.87
C ILE A 183 22.49 2.44 5.30
N ALA A 184 22.75 2.70 4.02
CA ALA A 184 24.02 2.37 3.37
C ALA A 184 25.26 2.90 4.11
N PRO A 185 25.28 4.15 4.62
CA PRO A 185 26.42 4.64 5.38
C PRO A 185 26.67 3.86 6.68
N ILE A 186 25.61 3.42 7.38
CA ILE A 186 25.75 2.55 8.56
C ILE A 186 26.49 1.25 8.21
N TYR A 187 26.20 0.67 7.04
CA TYR A 187 26.91 -0.53 6.58
C TYR A 187 28.38 -0.29 6.27
N GLU A 188 28.71 0.89 5.73
CA GLU A 188 30.09 1.25 5.40
C GLU A 188 30.91 1.57 6.64
N ILE A 189 30.34 2.27 7.63
CA ILE A 189 31.00 2.59 8.91
C ILE A 189 31.51 1.31 9.57
N PHE A 190 30.65 0.29 9.66
CA PHE A 190 30.94 -0.92 10.42
C PHE A 190 31.47 -2.10 9.57
N LYS A 191 31.94 -1.84 8.34
CA LYS A 191 32.30 -2.92 7.40
C LYS A 191 33.48 -3.77 7.87
N ASP A 192 34.41 -3.15 8.60
CA ASP A 192 35.69 -3.75 9.01
C ASP A 192 35.67 -4.26 10.48
N ASP A 193 34.53 -4.17 11.19
CA ASP A 193 34.39 -4.55 12.61
C ASP A 193 34.35 -6.07 12.90
N GLY A 194 34.73 -6.89 11.92
CA GLY A 194 34.85 -8.34 12.06
C GLY A 194 33.60 -9.00 12.66
N GLU A 195 33.77 -9.73 13.76
CA GLU A 195 32.71 -10.52 14.41
C GLU A 195 31.61 -9.66 15.06
N TYR A 196 31.91 -8.41 15.44
CA TYR A 196 30.93 -7.50 16.07
C TYR A 196 30.13 -6.66 15.08
N ARG A 197 30.48 -6.71 13.78
CA ARG A 197 29.85 -5.93 12.71
C ARG A 197 28.32 -5.96 12.75
N ASP A 198 27.73 -7.14 12.74
CA ASP A 198 26.26 -7.27 12.69
C ASP A 198 25.60 -6.76 13.98
N TRP A 199 26.27 -6.83 15.14
CA TRP A 199 25.79 -6.27 16.39
C TRP A 199 25.78 -4.73 16.38
N TYR A 200 26.87 -4.11 15.91
CA TYR A 200 26.96 -2.65 15.80
C TYR A 200 25.93 -2.09 14.81
N ILE A 201 25.82 -2.70 13.62
CA ILE A 201 24.81 -2.34 12.62
C ILE A 201 23.41 -2.43 13.24
N THR A 202 23.07 -3.57 13.84
CA THR A 202 21.74 -3.80 14.42
C THR A 202 21.41 -2.74 15.48
N THR A 203 22.34 -2.50 16.41
CA THR A 203 22.14 -1.55 17.51
C THR A 203 21.99 -0.13 16.99
N THR A 204 22.77 0.25 15.98
CA THR A 204 22.73 1.57 15.35
C THR A 204 21.42 1.79 14.60
N ILE A 205 20.96 0.81 13.81
CA ILE A 205 19.67 0.90 13.12
C ILE A 205 18.51 0.98 14.12
N ARG A 206 18.57 0.22 15.23
CA ARG A 206 17.56 0.29 16.31
C ARG A 206 17.55 1.65 17.00
N PHE A 207 18.73 2.22 17.27
CA PHE A 207 18.86 3.58 17.78
C PHE A 207 18.23 4.58 16.82
N ALA A 208 18.64 4.56 15.54
CA ALA A 208 18.11 5.48 14.53
C ALA A 208 16.57 5.36 14.39
N SER A 209 16.05 4.13 14.39
CA SER A 209 14.61 3.88 14.35
C SER A 209 13.88 4.51 15.55
N SER A 210 14.47 4.46 16.74
CA SER A 210 13.88 5.00 17.97
C SER A 210 13.88 6.53 17.97
N GLU A 211 14.94 7.15 17.46
CA GLU A 211 15.03 8.61 17.29
C GLU A 211 14.03 9.12 16.27
N ILE A 212 13.90 8.44 15.12
CA ILE A 212 12.88 8.76 14.11
C ILE A 212 11.48 8.57 14.69
N GLU A 213 11.21 7.48 15.40
CA GLU A 213 9.89 7.23 16.01
C GLU A 213 9.50 8.31 17.04
N SER A 214 10.50 8.86 17.73
CA SER A 214 10.36 9.93 18.71
C SER A 214 10.32 11.32 18.06
N TYR A 215 10.63 11.42 16.77
CA TYR A 215 10.62 12.69 16.04
C TYR A 215 9.23 13.30 16.06
N ARG A 216 9.15 14.53 16.57
CA ARG A 216 7.97 15.37 16.55
C ARG A 216 8.42 16.69 15.92
N PRO A 217 8.16 16.92 14.63
CA PRO A 217 8.42 18.24 14.06
C PRO A 217 7.53 19.27 14.74
N SER A 218 7.87 20.55 14.54
CA SER A 218 6.95 21.64 14.84
C SER A 218 5.54 21.29 14.35
N PRO A 219 4.49 21.54 15.13
CA PRO A 219 3.13 21.21 14.72
C PRO A 219 2.92 21.81 13.35
N LEU A 220 2.56 20.97 12.39
CA LEU A 220 2.20 21.45 11.06
C LEU A 220 1.16 22.54 11.25
N PRO A 221 1.28 23.67 10.55
CA PRO A 221 0.21 24.66 10.56
C PRO A 221 -1.09 23.89 10.32
N ALA A 222 -2.14 24.29 11.05
CA ALA A 222 -3.46 23.72 10.80
C ALA A 222 -3.75 23.80 9.29
N ASN A 223 -4.70 23.02 8.78
CA ASN A 223 -5.14 23.03 7.37
C ASN A 223 -5.79 24.39 6.97
N THR A 224 -5.16 25.52 7.32
CA THR A 224 -5.57 26.92 7.17
C THR A 224 -5.53 27.34 5.72
N GLU A 225 -4.58 26.82 4.93
CA GLU A 225 -4.53 27.03 3.47
C GLU A 225 -5.03 25.83 2.66
N ALA A 226 -5.48 24.76 3.32
CA ALA A 226 -6.01 23.61 2.60
C ALA A 226 -7.22 24.03 1.75
N GLY A 227 -7.19 23.66 0.47
CA GLY A 227 -8.19 24.04 -0.53
C GLY A 227 -9.63 23.62 -0.17
N PRO A 228 -10.63 24.01 -0.97
CA PRO A 228 -12.02 23.60 -0.77
C PRO A 228 -12.19 22.07 -0.71
N ILE A 229 -13.28 21.58 -0.10
CA ILE A 229 -13.47 20.15 0.20
C ILE A 229 -13.29 19.23 -1.01
N HIS A 230 -13.76 19.64 -2.19
CA HIS A 230 -13.63 18.84 -3.41
C HIS A 230 -12.16 18.61 -3.80
N GLU A 231 -11.28 19.59 -3.62
CA GLU A 231 -9.83 19.43 -3.78
C GLU A 231 -9.25 18.50 -2.71
N ARG A 232 -9.66 18.68 -1.44
CA ARG A 232 -9.20 17.79 -0.34
C ARG A 232 -9.59 16.35 -0.59
N LEU A 233 -10.81 16.10 -1.09
CA LEU A 233 -11.28 14.77 -1.46
C LEU A 233 -10.51 14.21 -2.66
N TYR A 234 -10.17 15.05 -3.66
CA TYR A 234 -9.34 14.64 -4.78
C TYR A 234 -7.95 14.20 -4.31
N ILE A 235 -7.28 15.01 -3.48
CA ILE A 235 -5.97 14.70 -2.90
C ILE A 235 -6.06 13.44 -2.03
N TYR A 236 -7.10 13.33 -1.20
CA TYR A 236 -7.36 12.15 -0.39
C TYR A 236 -7.43 10.86 -1.22
N LEU A 237 -8.23 10.85 -2.30
CA LEU A 237 -8.38 9.67 -3.15
C LEU A 237 -7.08 9.34 -3.90
N LEU A 238 -6.29 10.36 -4.25
CA LEU A 238 -4.99 10.20 -4.90
C LEU A 238 -3.95 9.54 -3.97
N THR A 239 -3.94 9.91 -2.69
CA THR A 239 -2.94 9.41 -1.71
C THR A 239 -3.38 8.15 -0.98
N LEU A 240 -4.67 7.84 -0.97
CA LEU A 240 -5.25 6.72 -0.22
C LEU A 240 -4.55 5.37 -0.46
N PRO A 241 -4.14 4.99 -1.69
CA PRO A 241 -3.46 3.71 -1.88
C PRO A 241 -2.12 3.58 -1.18
N PHE A 242 -1.34 4.67 -1.15
CA PHE A 242 -0.09 4.69 -0.41
C PHE A 242 -0.34 4.51 1.09
N LEU A 243 -1.39 5.13 1.63
CA LEU A 243 -1.77 4.98 3.04
C LEU A 243 -2.16 3.52 3.36
N HIS A 244 -2.92 2.86 2.48
CA HIS A 244 -3.24 1.43 2.63
C HIS A 244 -1.99 0.56 2.57
N PHE A 245 -1.10 0.80 1.60
CA PHE A 245 0.16 0.06 1.50
C PHE A 245 0.95 0.11 2.81
N VAL A 246 1.21 1.30 3.36
CA VAL A 246 1.99 1.44 4.60
C VAL A 246 1.27 0.78 5.79
N GLY A 247 -0.03 1.03 5.93
CA GLY A 247 -0.83 0.47 7.02
C GLY A 247 -0.98 -1.05 6.97
N GLU A 248 -0.96 -1.65 5.78
CA GLU A 248 -0.99 -3.10 5.60
C GLU A 248 0.39 -3.73 5.74
N TYR A 249 1.45 -3.04 5.35
CA TYR A 249 2.84 -3.51 5.45
C TYR A 249 3.28 -3.76 6.88
N GLN A 250 3.05 -2.77 7.74
CA GLN A 250 3.33 -2.94 9.17
C GLN A 250 2.64 -4.20 9.72
N ARG A 251 1.36 -4.39 9.42
CA ARG A 251 0.56 -5.51 9.93
C ARG A 251 1.03 -6.87 9.42
N ILE A 252 1.41 -6.99 8.14
CA ILE A 252 2.00 -8.24 7.63
C ILE A 252 3.31 -8.55 8.35
N VAL A 253 4.20 -7.57 8.46
CA VAL A 253 5.50 -7.75 9.12
C VAL A 253 5.32 -8.20 10.58
N GLU A 254 4.46 -7.52 11.33
CA GLU A 254 4.16 -7.87 12.72
C GLU A 254 3.56 -9.28 12.84
N SER A 255 2.56 -9.60 12.02
CA SER A 255 1.89 -10.91 12.04
C SER A 255 2.82 -12.07 11.67
N GLU A 256 3.68 -11.88 10.68
CA GLU A 256 4.59 -12.92 10.22
C GLU A 256 5.76 -13.11 11.20
N ASN A 257 6.31 -12.03 11.76
CA ASN A 257 7.30 -12.13 12.83
C ASN A 257 6.74 -12.86 14.06
N GLU A 258 5.52 -12.56 14.48
CA GLU A 258 4.86 -13.26 15.60
C GLU A 258 4.69 -14.76 15.29
N GLU A 259 4.17 -15.11 14.11
CA GLU A 259 3.94 -16.50 13.75
C GLU A 259 5.24 -17.30 13.61
N LEU A 260 6.28 -16.70 13.05
CA LEU A 260 7.58 -17.35 12.84
C LEU A 260 8.39 -17.46 14.14
N SER A 261 8.22 -16.56 15.10
CA SER A 261 8.87 -16.64 16.42
C SER A 261 8.52 -17.92 17.19
N LYS A 262 7.40 -18.56 16.85
CA LYS A 262 6.96 -19.83 17.44
C LYS A 262 7.79 -21.02 16.98
N TYR A 263 8.63 -20.84 15.95
CA TYR A 263 9.52 -21.87 15.42
C TYR A 263 10.96 -21.50 15.75
N GLN A 264 11.66 -22.41 16.42
CA GLN A 264 13.11 -22.32 16.55
C GLN A 264 13.72 -22.73 15.21
N ILE A 265 14.13 -21.74 14.43
CA ILE A 265 14.98 -21.95 13.26
C ILE A 265 16.39 -21.63 13.73
N GLU A 266 17.18 -22.66 14.01
CA GLU A 266 18.59 -22.49 14.35
C GLU A 266 19.35 -22.03 13.10
N PRO A 267 20.18 -20.98 13.19
CA PRO A 267 21.03 -20.52 12.09
C PRO A 267 22.24 -21.45 11.96
N LEU A 268 22.00 -22.70 11.57
CA LEU A 268 23.05 -23.73 11.42
C LEU A 268 23.91 -23.47 10.18
N PHE A 269 23.42 -22.66 9.24
CA PHE A 269 24.08 -22.41 7.96
C PHE A 269 25.43 -21.71 8.12
N THR A 270 25.54 -20.61 8.87
CA THR A 270 26.83 -19.92 9.08
C THR A 270 27.84 -20.74 9.87
N GLN A 271 27.35 -21.62 10.76
CA GLN A 271 28.21 -22.57 11.49
C GLN A 271 28.69 -23.72 10.59
N ALA A 272 27.94 -24.02 9.51
CA ALA A 272 28.24 -25.08 8.56
C ALA A 272 29.16 -24.65 7.41
N LEU A 273 29.37 -23.35 7.19
CA LEU A 273 30.34 -22.83 6.22
C LEU A 273 31.75 -22.94 6.80
N SER A 274 32.62 -23.71 6.13
CA SER A 274 33.96 -24.04 6.63
C SER A 274 34.96 -22.91 6.39
N SER A 275 34.63 -21.93 5.53
CA SER A 275 35.48 -20.80 5.22
C SER A 275 34.70 -19.57 4.71
N PRO A 276 35.24 -18.35 4.85
CA PRO A 276 34.69 -17.14 4.22
C PRO A 276 34.51 -17.26 2.70
N SER A 277 35.41 -17.96 2.02
CA SER A 277 35.34 -18.20 0.57
C SER A 277 34.13 -19.04 0.13
N GLU A 278 33.67 -19.97 0.97
CA GLU A 278 32.43 -20.72 0.71
C GLU A 278 31.20 -19.81 0.85
N GLY A 279 31.20 -18.92 1.84
CA GLY A 279 30.16 -17.89 1.99
C GLY A 279 30.08 -16.96 0.78
N ASP A 280 31.23 -16.46 0.32
CA ASP A 280 31.30 -15.61 -0.87
C ASP A 280 30.83 -16.32 -2.14
N ALA A 281 31.13 -17.62 -2.27
CA ALA A 281 30.68 -18.42 -3.41
C ALA A 281 29.16 -18.56 -3.45
N LEU A 282 28.50 -18.70 -2.29
CA LEU A 282 27.05 -18.84 -2.19
C LEU A 282 26.27 -17.57 -2.51
N LEU A 283 26.90 -16.41 -2.31
CA LEU A 283 26.34 -15.08 -2.57
C LEU A 283 26.54 -14.61 -4.02
N ARG A 284 27.38 -15.29 -4.80
CA ARG A 284 27.58 -14.95 -6.22
C ARG A 284 26.33 -15.33 -7.03
N PRO A 285 25.88 -14.47 -7.96
CA PRO A 285 24.85 -14.84 -8.92
C PRO A 285 25.28 -16.06 -9.75
N VAL A 286 24.40 -17.06 -9.85
CA VAL A 286 24.64 -18.32 -10.57
C VAL A 286 23.52 -18.69 -11.54
N THR A 287 22.34 -18.07 -11.43
CA THR A 287 21.20 -18.34 -12.32
C THR A 287 20.34 -17.10 -12.55
N SER A 288 19.44 -17.19 -13.53
CA SER A 288 18.37 -16.24 -13.81
C SER A 288 17.00 -16.84 -13.44
N LEU A 289 15.94 -16.01 -13.48
CA LEU A 289 14.56 -16.47 -13.27
C LEU A 289 14.10 -17.46 -14.36
N ALA A 290 14.48 -17.21 -15.62
CA ALA A 290 14.13 -18.07 -16.74
C ALA A 290 14.78 -19.47 -16.65
N ALA A 291 15.97 -19.56 -16.07
CA ALA A 291 16.71 -20.82 -15.94
C ALA A 291 16.38 -21.62 -14.66
N ILE A 292 15.54 -21.10 -13.76
CA ILE A 292 15.44 -21.59 -12.39
C ILE A 292 15.01 -23.04 -12.28
N HIS A 293 14.04 -23.51 -13.08
CA HIS A 293 13.59 -24.91 -13.03
C HIS A 293 14.72 -25.87 -13.36
N SER A 294 15.46 -25.58 -14.43
CA SER A 294 16.60 -26.38 -14.85
C SER A 294 17.72 -26.37 -13.79
N PHE A 295 17.93 -25.20 -13.16
CA PHE A 295 18.92 -25.03 -12.11
C PHE A 295 18.56 -25.83 -10.85
N LEU A 296 17.31 -25.72 -10.37
CA LEU A 296 16.82 -26.46 -9.20
C LEU A 296 16.88 -27.97 -9.44
N GLN A 297 16.55 -28.44 -10.64
CA GLN A 297 16.64 -29.85 -11.00
C GLN A 297 18.09 -30.35 -11.00
N THR A 298 19.00 -29.60 -11.61
CA THR A 298 20.42 -29.98 -11.74
C THR A 298 21.13 -29.98 -10.38
N ASN A 299 20.81 -29.01 -9.52
CA ASN A 299 21.46 -28.81 -8.23
C ASN A 299 20.66 -29.36 -7.04
N ALA A 300 19.61 -30.16 -7.28
CA ALA A 300 18.66 -30.58 -6.25
C ALA A 300 19.33 -31.24 -5.03
N ASN A 301 20.30 -32.14 -5.24
CA ASN A 301 21.01 -32.81 -4.15
C ASN A 301 21.81 -31.83 -3.30
N GLU A 302 22.46 -30.87 -3.95
CA GLU A 302 23.29 -29.86 -3.29
C GLU A 302 22.42 -28.86 -2.52
N LEU A 303 21.33 -28.38 -3.12
CA LEU A 303 20.34 -27.52 -2.48
C LEU A 303 19.69 -28.21 -1.28
N ALA A 304 19.34 -29.50 -1.40
CA ALA A 304 18.83 -30.30 -0.30
C ALA A 304 19.82 -30.37 0.87
N ARG A 305 21.10 -30.63 0.55
CA ARG A 305 22.19 -30.64 1.52
C ARG A 305 22.33 -29.28 2.21
N LEU A 306 22.32 -28.18 1.46
CA LEU A 306 22.43 -26.81 1.97
C LEU A 306 21.23 -26.43 2.84
N VAL A 307 20.00 -26.78 2.46
CA VAL A 307 18.78 -26.58 3.26
C VAL A 307 18.86 -27.36 4.57
N HIS A 308 19.31 -28.61 4.52
CA HIS A 308 19.50 -29.44 5.73
C HIS A 308 20.59 -28.86 6.63
N GLN A 309 21.72 -28.44 6.07
CA GLN A 309 22.76 -27.76 6.83
C GLN A 309 22.28 -26.44 7.43
N ALA A 310 21.40 -25.72 6.73
CA ALA A 310 20.89 -24.45 7.19
C ALA A 310 19.92 -24.55 8.37
N THR A 311 19.10 -25.60 8.39
CA THR A 311 17.90 -25.64 9.23
C THR A 311 17.67 -26.96 9.96
N GLY A 312 18.53 -27.96 9.74
CA GLY A 312 18.34 -29.34 10.20
C GLY A 312 17.20 -30.08 9.48
N TYR A 313 16.47 -29.43 8.57
CA TYR A 313 15.33 -30.03 7.89
C TYR A 313 15.76 -30.88 6.71
N GLU A 314 15.37 -32.15 6.69
CA GLU A 314 15.56 -33.00 5.52
C GLU A 314 14.56 -32.63 4.42
N LEU A 315 15.07 -32.06 3.33
CA LEU A 315 14.33 -31.83 2.10
C LEU A 315 14.87 -32.79 1.03
N ARG A 316 14.02 -33.65 0.47
CA ARG A 316 14.46 -34.59 -0.57
C ARG A 316 14.63 -33.87 -1.91
N SER A 317 15.57 -34.33 -2.73
CA SER A 317 15.79 -33.78 -4.07
C SER A 317 14.54 -33.81 -4.95
N SER A 318 13.70 -34.84 -4.80
CA SER A 318 12.40 -34.92 -5.50
C SER A 318 11.39 -33.90 -4.99
N GLU A 319 11.46 -33.49 -3.71
CA GLU A 319 10.60 -32.46 -3.16
C GLU A 319 10.95 -31.08 -3.67
N ILE A 320 12.24 -30.80 -3.93
CA ILE A 320 12.70 -29.56 -4.56
C ILE A 320 12.08 -29.39 -5.95
N THR A 321 12.11 -30.46 -6.77
CA THR A 321 11.48 -30.42 -8.10
C THR A 321 9.97 -30.21 -8.01
N ASN A 322 9.31 -30.77 -7.00
CA ASN A 322 7.87 -30.60 -6.77
C ASN A 322 7.46 -29.21 -6.27
N ILE A 323 8.41 -28.34 -5.91
CA ILE A 323 8.16 -26.95 -5.48
C ILE A 323 8.85 -25.92 -6.36
N ALA A 324 9.33 -26.33 -7.53
CA ALA A 324 10.10 -25.45 -8.41
C ALA A 324 9.28 -24.22 -8.84
N ASP A 325 7.99 -24.41 -9.16
CA ASP A 325 7.10 -23.32 -9.54
C ASP A 325 6.88 -22.34 -8.40
N GLU A 326 6.50 -22.81 -7.20
CA GLU A 326 6.33 -21.91 -6.05
C GLU A 326 7.63 -21.18 -5.70
N THR A 327 8.77 -21.85 -5.83
CA THR A 327 10.10 -21.27 -5.59
C THR A 327 10.43 -20.19 -6.62
N GLN A 328 10.14 -20.42 -7.90
CA GLN A 328 10.30 -19.41 -8.95
C GLN A 328 9.46 -18.18 -8.66
N LYS A 329 8.19 -18.34 -8.23
CA LYS A 329 7.33 -17.19 -7.89
C LYS A 329 7.92 -16.39 -6.73
N VAL A 330 8.41 -17.04 -5.66
CA VAL A 330 9.05 -16.33 -4.53
C VAL A 330 10.32 -15.59 -4.97
N LEU A 331 11.17 -16.24 -5.78
CA LEU A 331 12.36 -15.60 -6.33
C LEU A 331 12.02 -14.44 -7.25
N HIS A 332 10.92 -14.53 -8.00
CA HIS A 332 10.44 -13.42 -8.80
C HIS A 332 10.02 -12.22 -7.94
N ALA A 333 9.36 -12.43 -6.79
CA ALA A 333 9.12 -11.32 -5.84
C ALA A 333 10.43 -10.69 -5.37
N TYR A 334 11.41 -11.52 -5.00
CA TYR A 334 12.72 -11.03 -4.60
C TYR A 334 13.38 -10.19 -5.70
N VAL A 335 13.43 -10.71 -6.93
CA VAL A 335 14.02 -10.00 -8.07
C VAL A 335 13.31 -8.67 -8.32
N PHE A 336 11.98 -8.66 -8.24
CA PHE A 336 11.20 -7.45 -8.42
C PHE A 336 11.41 -6.42 -7.32
N HIS A 337 11.59 -6.85 -6.07
CA HIS A 337 11.81 -5.92 -4.97
C HIS A 337 13.22 -5.33 -4.98
N GLU A 338 14.24 -6.11 -5.36
CA GLU A 338 15.63 -5.64 -5.39
C GLU A 338 15.98 -4.88 -6.66
N TRP A 339 15.52 -5.34 -7.83
CA TRP A 339 15.93 -4.79 -9.12
C TRP A 339 14.77 -4.25 -9.95
N HIS A 340 13.55 -4.21 -9.41
CA HIS A 340 12.35 -3.80 -10.14
C HIS A 340 12.10 -4.67 -11.38
N ARG A 341 11.62 -4.08 -12.48
CA ARG A 341 11.42 -4.82 -13.73
C ARG A 341 12.76 -5.02 -14.41
N THR A 342 13.28 -6.24 -14.33
CA THR A 342 14.46 -6.70 -15.05
C THR A 342 14.08 -7.81 -16.03
N ASP A 343 14.89 -7.96 -17.07
CA ASP A 343 14.77 -9.09 -18.00
C ASP A 343 14.99 -10.41 -17.24
N HIS A 344 14.12 -11.40 -17.47
CA HIS A 344 14.13 -12.69 -16.77
C HIS A 344 15.35 -13.54 -17.08
N ASP A 345 16.11 -13.21 -18.14
CA ASP A 345 17.37 -13.85 -18.50
C ASP A 345 18.59 -13.29 -17.74
N VAL A 346 18.45 -12.18 -17.00
CA VAL A 346 19.55 -11.60 -16.24
C VAL A 346 19.96 -12.53 -15.10
N VAL A 347 21.27 -12.85 -15.04
CA VAL A 347 21.85 -13.67 -13.97
C VAL A 347 22.05 -12.81 -12.72
N ASN A 348 21.08 -12.86 -11.82
CA ASN A 348 21.07 -12.11 -10.56
C ASN A 348 20.67 -12.93 -9.33
N ILE A 349 20.40 -14.23 -9.49
CA ILE A 349 20.00 -15.12 -8.39
C ILE A 349 21.20 -15.97 -7.95
N SER A 350 21.52 -15.93 -6.67
CA SER A 350 22.59 -16.70 -6.03
C SER A 350 22.10 -18.06 -5.50
N MET A 351 23.03 -18.89 -5.02
CA MET A 351 22.70 -20.15 -4.36
C MET A 351 22.00 -19.89 -3.01
N ALA A 352 22.43 -18.86 -2.28
CA ALA A 352 21.81 -18.46 -1.03
C ALA A 352 20.35 -18.02 -1.22
N ASP A 353 20.05 -17.30 -2.30
CA ASP A 353 18.69 -16.88 -2.65
C ASP A 353 17.80 -18.11 -2.93
N CYS A 354 18.32 -19.09 -3.69
CA CYS A 354 17.61 -20.35 -3.94
C CYS A 354 17.29 -21.09 -2.63
N VAL A 355 18.27 -21.21 -1.73
CA VAL A 355 18.09 -21.86 -0.43
C VAL A 355 17.05 -21.11 0.41
N ALA A 356 17.11 -19.78 0.48
CA ALA A 356 16.14 -18.96 1.23
C ALA A 356 14.72 -19.10 0.67
N ALA A 357 14.55 -19.14 -0.65
CA ALA A 357 13.25 -19.34 -1.29
C ALA A 357 12.67 -20.73 -1.00
N LEU A 358 13.48 -21.79 -1.13
CA LEU A 358 13.08 -23.16 -0.76
C LEU A 358 12.67 -23.27 0.71
N LEU A 359 13.40 -22.59 1.59
CA LEU A 359 13.06 -22.51 3.01
C LEU A 359 11.74 -21.77 3.25
N ALA A 360 11.51 -20.64 2.59
CA ALA A 360 10.25 -19.90 2.71
C ALA A 360 9.04 -20.76 2.33
N ILE A 361 9.14 -21.54 1.23
CA ILE A 361 8.08 -22.48 0.81
C ILE A 361 7.92 -23.62 1.82
N THR A 362 9.03 -24.18 2.30
CA THR A 362 9.02 -25.26 3.29
C THR A 362 8.36 -24.83 4.60
N ILE A 363 8.71 -23.64 5.11
CA ILE A 363 8.10 -23.01 6.28
C ILE A 363 6.61 -22.77 6.04
N GLN A 364 6.24 -22.25 4.86
CA GLN A 364 4.84 -22.05 4.50
C GLN A 364 4.03 -23.37 4.45
N LYS A 365 4.61 -24.47 3.95
CA LYS A 365 3.95 -25.79 3.97
C LYS A 365 3.72 -26.32 5.39
N LYS A 366 4.57 -25.94 6.36
CA LYS A 366 4.40 -26.26 7.79
C LYS A 366 3.32 -25.40 8.44
N ILE A 367 3.38 -24.09 8.29
CA ILE A 367 2.47 -23.13 8.95
C ILE A 367 1.05 -23.15 8.34
N LYS A 368 0.93 -23.41 7.03
CA LYS A 368 -0.36 -23.50 6.30
C LYS A 368 -1.25 -22.25 6.47
N THR A 369 -0.61 -21.07 6.47
CA THR A 369 -1.27 -19.76 6.55
C THR A 369 -2.49 -19.68 5.65
N LYS A 370 -3.63 -19.34 6.24
CA LYS A 370 -4.85 -19.02 5.49
C LYS A 370 -4.76 -17.57 5.05
N TYR A 371 -5.02 -17.33 3.77
CA TYR A 371 -5.01 -15.99 3.22
C TYR A 371 -6.26 -15.77 2.38
N THR A 372 -6.90 -14.63 2.62
CA THR A 372 -8.11 -14.19 1.93
C THR A 372 -7.83 -12.81 1.38
N PRO A 373 -7.76 -12.62 0.06
CA PRO A 373 -7.73 -11.29 -0.53
C PRO A 373 -8.95 -10.50 -0.02
N TYR A 374 -8.72 -9.40 0.72
CA TYR A 374 -9.79 -8.66 1.39
C TYR A 374 -9.63 -7.15 1.25
N TRP A 375 -10.53 -6.51 0.53
CA TRP A 375 -10.69 -5.06 0.63
C TRP A 375 -11.78 -4.70 1.63
N LYS A 376 -11.61 -3.57 2.30
CA LYS A 376 -12.63 -3.00 3.18
C LYS A 376 -13.92 -2.76 2.40
N GLY A 377 -15.08 -3.13 2.95
CA GLY A 377 -16.37 -3.05 2.24
C GLY A 377 -16.60 -4.13 1.16
N GLN A 378 -15.82 -5.21 1.15
CA GLN A 378 -16.08 -6.43 0.38
C GLN A 378 -17.29 -7.21 0.91
N SER A 379 -18.19 -7.62 0.02
CA SER A 379 -19.32 -8.50 0.36
C SER A 379 -18.85 -9.93 0.63
N SER A 380 -19.61 -10.69 1.41
CA SER A 380 -19.24 -12.07 1.79
C SER A 380 -19.11 -13.01 0.60
N SER A 381 -19.86 -12.79 -0.48
CA SER A 381 -19.79 -13.59 -1.71
C SER A 381 -18.51 -13.35 -2.52
N GLU A 382 -17.82 -12.24 -2.29
CA GLU A 382 -16.54 -11.91 -2.94
C GLU A 382 -15.34 -12.50 -2.17
N LYS A 383 -15.55 -13.04 -0.94
CA LYS A 383 -14.48 -13.59 -0.11
C LYS A 383 -14.27 -15.06 -0.39
N THR A 384 -13.05 -15.45 -0.73
CA THR A 384 -12.68 -16.87 -0.77
C THR A 384 -11.40 -17.09 0.01
N VAL A 385 -11.50 -17.95 1.03
CA VAL A 385 -10.39 -18.31 1.91
C VAL A 385 -9.66 -19.50 1.28
N PHE A 386 -8.41 -19.29 0.90
CA PHE A 386 -7.54 -20.38 0.45
C PHE A 386 -6.26 -20.44 1.29
N ARG A 387 -5.50 -21.53 1.11
CA ARG A 387 -4.14 -21.58 1.65
C ARG A 387 -3.26 -20.63 0.84
N LEU A 388 -2.30 -19.98 1.47
CA LEU A 388 -1.43 -18.97 0.84
C LEU A 388 -0.82 -19.47 -0.48
N LEU A 389 -0.24 -20.67 -0.50
CA LEU A 389 0.37 -21.25 -1.72
C LEU A 389 -0.62 -21.55 -2.83
N SER A 390 -1.91 -21.75 -2.51
CA SER A 390 -2.93 -21.98 -3.54
C SER A 390 -3.17 -20.73 -4.41
N HIS A 391 -2.76 -19.55 -3.95
CA HIS A 391 -2.83 -18.32 -4.72
C HIS A 391 -1.68 -18.13 -5.71
N LEU A 392 -0.66 -19.00 -5.70
CA LEU A 392 0.47 -18.94 -6.63
C LEU A 392 0.19 -19.54 -8.01
N ASP A 393 -0.92 -20.32 -8.13
CA ASP A 393 -1.36 -21.11 -9.31
C ASP A 393 -0.19 -21.53 -10.24
N THR A 394 0.50 -22.59 -9.83
CA THR A 394 1.77 -23.01 -10.44
C THR A 394 1.69 -23.36 -11.94
N SER A 395 0.51 -23.37 -12.55
CA SER A 395 0.31 -23.60 -13.98
C SER A 395 0.59 -22.39 -14.88
N ARG A 396 0.74 -21.20 -14.31
CA ARG A 396 0.86 -19.92 -15.02
C ARG A 396 2.29 -19.40 -15.05
N ASP A 397 2.68 -18.74 -16.13
CA ASP A 397 4.05 -18.24 -16.31
C ASP A 397 4.36 -16.99 -15.45
N ILE A 398 5.63 -16.64 -15.26
CA ILE A 398 6.03 -15.47 -14.47
C ILE A 398 5.78 -14.14 -15.18
N GLU A 399 5.79 -14.12 -16.50
CA GLU A 399 5.52 -12.96 -17.34
C GLU A 399 4.08 -12.47 -17.13
N GLU A 400 3.14 -13.38 -16.90
CA GLU A 400 1.72 -13.08 -16.63
C GLU A 400 1.51 -12.41 -15.25
N LEU A 401 2.51 -12.46 -14.34
CA LEU A 401 2.39 -11.88 -12.99
C LEU A 401 2.10 -10.38 -13.01
N TYR A 402 2.60 -9.67 -14.01
CA TYR A 402 2.46 -8.22 -14.11
C TYR A 402 1.22 -7.77 -14.89
N GLU A 403 0.56 -8.65 -15.64
CA GLU A 403 -0.53 -8.27 -16.54
C GLU A 403 -1.91 -8.29 -15.87
N GLU A 404 -2.18 -9.22 -14.95
CA GLU A 404 -3.56 -9.44 -14.44
C GLU A 404 -3.75 -9.33 -12.93
N ASP A 405 -2.77 -8.84 -12.15
CA ASP A 405 -2.81 -8.98 -10.68
C ASP A 405 -3.05 -10.46 -10.35
N TYR A 406 -2.16 -11.30 -10.87
CA TYR A 406 -2.35 -12.74 -10.92
C TYR A 406 -2.29 -13.37 -9.52
N ILE A 407 -1.22 -13.07 -8.77
CA ILE A 407 -1.10 -13.42 -7.36
C ILE A 407 -1.60 -12.22 -6.52
N PRO A 408 -2.46 -12.42 -5.51
CA PRO A 408 -2.80 -11.40 -4.52
C PRO A 408 -1.56 -10.72 -3.97
N GLN A 409 -1.57 -9.39 -3.95
CA GLN A 409 -0.40 -8.60 -3.57
C GLN A 409 0.02 -8.90 -2.14
N GLY A 410 -0.95 -9.08 -1.23
CA GLY A 410 -0.62 -9.48 0.13
C GLY A 410 -0.08 -10.90 0.21
N ALA A 411 -0.58 -11.82 -0.62
CA ALA A 411 -0.04 -13.17 -0.65
C ALA A 411 1.43 -13.18 -1.08
N MET A 412 1.74 -12.39 -2.12
CA MET A 412 3.10 -12.23 -2.63
C MET A 412 4.01 -11.56 -1.60
N LEU A 413 3.56 -10.49 -0.95
CA LEU A 413 4.31 -9.78 0.09
C LEU A 413 4.54 -10.65 1.33
N THR A 414 3.56 -11.45 1.75
CA THR A 414 3.74 -12.41 2.85
C THR A 414 4.85 -13.41 2.52
N LEU A 415 4.83 -13.99 1.30
CA LEU A 415 5.84 -14.95 0.88
C LEU A 415 7.23 -14.30 0.71
N TYR A 416 7.29 -13.09 0.16
CA TYR A 416 8.52 -12.31 0.08
C TYR A 416 9.09 -12.00 1.46
N HIS A 417 8.25 -11.61 2.41
CA HIS A 417 8.72 -11.35 3.77
C HIS A 417 9.26 -12.61 4.46
N ARG A 418 8.63 -13.77 4.23
CA ARG A 418 9.17 -15.08 4.68
C ARG A 418 10.51 -15.41 4.03
N TYR A 419 10.67 -15.08 2.75
CA TYR A 419 11.96 -15.17 2.07
C TYR A 419 13.01 -14.31 2.79
N CYS A 420 12.71 -13.04 3.08
CA CYS A 420 13.63 -12.15 3.79
C CYS A 420 14.02 -12.71 5.17
N ILE A 421 13.06 -13.28 5.91
CA ILE A 421 13.32 -13.91 7.20
C ILE A 421 14.20 -15.16 7.04
N ALA A 422 13.87 -16.04 6.09
CA ALA A 422 14.67 -17.24 5.80
C ALA A 422 16.11 -16.86 5.42
N TYR A 423 16.27 -15.86 4.55
CA TYR A 423 17.57 -15.33 4.16
C TYR A 423 18.34 -14.76 5.35
N ALA A 424 17.70 -13.96 6.20
CA ALA A 424 18.33 -13.44 7.41
C ALA A 424 18.79 -14.56 8.36
N LEU A 425 17.98 -15.62 8.50
CA LEU A 425 18.32 -16.80 9.31
C LEU A 425 19.53 -17.56 8.77
N LEU A 426 19.66 -17.72 7.45
CA LEU A 426 20.84 -18.33 6.83
C LEU A 426 22.13 -17.65 7.29
N PHE A 427 22.11 -16.34 7.49
CA PHE A 427 23.31 -15.60 7.87
C PHE A 427 23.39 -15.25 9.36
N GLY A 428 22.47 -15.75 10.20
CA GLY A 428 22.41 -15.37 11.62
C GLY A 428 22.09 -13.89 11.84
N ARG A 429 21.42 -13.24 10.86
CA ARG A 429 21.15 -11.80 10.79
C ARG A 429 19.72 -11.42 11.13
N SER A 430 18.97 -12.28 11.81
CA SER A 430 17.55 -12.03 12.13
C SER A 430 17.32 -10.72 12.89
N ASN A 431 18.18 -10.41 13.88
CA ASN A 431 18.10 -9.15 14.63
C ASN A 431 18.35 -7.92 13.74
N ARG A 432 19.25 -8.04 12.76
CA ARG A 432 19.55 -6.98 11.79
C ARG A 432 18.38 -6.75 10.84
N MET A 433 17.79 -7.83 10.33
CA MET A 433 16.58 -7.77 9.50
C MET A 433 15.43 -7.11 10.26
N GLU A 434 15.16 -7.54 11.49
CA GLU A 434 14.13 -6.94 12.35
C GLU A 434 14.37 -5.44 12.58
N ALA A 435 15.63 -5.04 12.85
CA ALA A 435 16.00 -3.64 13.01
C ALA A 435 15.75 -2.83 11.73
N PHE A 436 16.15 -3.36 10.57
CA PHE A 436 15.92 -2.72 9.27
C PHE A 436 14.42 -2.57 8.96
N MET A 437 13.63 -3.61 9.22
CA MET A 437 12.18 -3.58 9.03
C MET A 437 11.51 -2.53 9.93
N ARG A 438 11.95 -2.41 11.19
CA ARG A 438 11.47 -1.36 12.10
C ARG A 438 11.80 0.02 11.56
N PHE A 439 13.03 0.25 11.09
CA PHE A 439 13.43 1.51 10.48
C PHE A 439 12.51 1.88 9.31
N GLN A 440 12.31 0.95 8.38
CA GLN A 440 11.44 1.13 7.22
C GLN A 440 10.01 1.48 7.62
N ILE A 441 9.42 0.74 8.58
CA ILE A 441 8.04 1.00 9.04
C ILE A 441 7.93 2.37 9.69
N VAL A 442 8.85 2.73 10.58
CA VAL A 442 8.82 4.02 11.28
C VAL A 442 8.96 5.17 10.29
N TYR A 443 9.92 5.09 9.36
CA TYR A 443 10.08 6.12 8.32
C TYR A 443 8.83 6.24 7.42
N LEU A 444 8.27 5.12 6.96
CA LEU A 444 7.06 5.12 6.15
C LEU A 444 5.85 5.71 6.91
N LYS A 445 5.75 5.54 8.24
CA LYS A 445 4.73 6.21 9.06
C LYS A 445 4.87 7.74 9.05
N HIS A 446 6.08 8.28 8.98
CA HIS A 446 6.25 9.72 8.79
C HIS A 446 5.81 10.15 7.38
N MET A 447 6.07 9.33 6.36
CA MET A 447 5.60 9.62 5.00
C MET A 447 4.07 9.60 4.90
N THR A 448 3.36 8.75 5.65
CA THR A 448 1.89 8.80 5.68
C THR A 448 1.37 10.09 6.29
N ILE A 449 2.06 10.68 7.28
CA ILE A 449 1.70 11.99 7.85
C ILE A 449 1.85 13.10 6.79
N ALA A 450 3.01 13.16 6.11
CA ALA A 450 3.25 14.11 5.03
C ALA A 450 2.22 14.01 3.90
N HIS A 451 1.88 12.78 3.51
CA HIS A 451 0.97 12.52 2.40
C HIS A 451 -0.52 12.59 2.74
N SER A 452 -0.89 12.50 4.01
CA SER A 452 -2.26 12.71 4.48
C SER A 452 -2.62 14.19 4.62
N HIS A 453 -1.65 15.10 4.53
CA HIS A 453 -1.88 16.53 4.66
C HIS A 453 -2.54 17.12 3.40
N PHE A 454 -3.61 17.90 3.58
CA PHE A 454 -4.35 18.52 2.46
C PHE A 454 -3.78 19.86 2.03
N ASP A 455 -3.07 20.54 2.93
CA ASP A 455 -2.14 21.59 2.58
C ASP A 455 -0.84 20.95 2.05
N LEU A 456 -0.60 21.13 0.75
CA LEU A 456 0.51 20.50 0.03
C LEU A 456 1.86 21.05 0.50
N GLU A 457 1.94 22.34 0.82
CA GLU A 457 3.19 22.97 1.24
C GLU A 457 3.61 22.48 2.62
N ALA A 458 2.66 22.46 3.56
CA ALA A 458 2.88 21.90 4.88
C ALA A 458 3.29 20.41 4.81
N GLY A 459 2.63 19.62 3.95
CA GLY A 459 3.00 18.21 3.73
C GLY A 459 4.43 18.05 3.21
N ASN A 460 4.83 18.85 2.23
CA ASN A 460 6.19 18.82 1.67
C ASN A 460 7.24 19.31 2.67
N GLU A 461 6.92 20.34 3.45
CA GLU A 461 7.77 20.85 4.51
C GLU A 461 8.02 19.76 5.56
N TYR A 462 6.97 19.03 5.96
CA TYR A 462 7.10 17.88 6.85
C TYR A 462 8.07 16.84 6.30
N GLU A 463 7.87 16.42 5.03
CA GLU A 463 8.71 15.44 4.35
C GLU A 463 10.17 15.90 4.28
N THR A 464 10.40 17.18 3.96
CA THR A 464 11.73 17.78 3.92
C THR A 464 12.39 17.75 5.30
N ASN A 465 11.64 18.14 6.34
CA ASN A 465 12.14 18.21 7.71
C ASN A 465 12.53 16.85 8.27
N ILE A 466 11.71 15.81 8.05
CA ILE A 466 12.08 14.45 8.49
C ILE A 466 13.26 13.90 7.68
N ASN A 467 13.35 14.19 6.38
CA ASN A 467 14.49 13.77 5.58
C ASN A 467 15.79 14.42 6.06
N MET A 468 15.79 15.73 6.31
CA MET A 468 16.95 16.43 6.90
C MET A 468 17.29 15.86 8.29
N PHE A 469 16.29 15.58 9.13
CA PHE A 469 16.52 14.95 10.43
C PHE A 469 17.22 13.59 10.29
N CYS A 470 16.77 12.73 9.38
CA CYS A 470 17.43 11.46 9.09
C CYS A 470 18.88 11.67 8.62
N GLU A 471 19.12 12.61 7.70
CA GLU A 471 20.47 12.91 7.20
C GLU A 471 21.40 13.37 8.34
N TYR A 472 20.94 14.29 9.20
CA TYR A 472 21.72 14.73 10.36
C TYR A 472 21.95 13.62 11.38
N LEU A 473 20.97 12.74 11.58
CA LEU A 473 21.09 11.60 12.48
C LEU A 473 22.15 10.60 11.99
N ILE A 474 22.18 10.32 10.68
CA ILE A 474 23.21 9.47 10.07
C ILE A 474 24.58 10.13 10.18
N GLN A 475 24.71 11.43 9.87
CA GLN A 475 25.97 12.15 10.03
C GLN A 475 26.47 12.12 11.48
N TYR A 476 25.57 12.31 12.45
CA TYR A 476 25.91 12.22 13.87
C TYR A 476 26.46 10.82 14.22
N ILE A 477 25.86 9.75 13.70
CA ILE A 477 26.32 8.38 13.90
C ILE A 477 27.73 8.19 13.30
N GLU A 478 27.98 8.70 12.09
CA GLU A 478 29.31 8.67 11.45
C GLU A 478 30.38 9.37 12.28
N ASP A 479 30.07 10.57 12.78
CA ASP A 479 30.99 11.37 13.59
C ASP A 479 31.34 10.66 14.90
N GLN A 480 30.34 10.05 15.55
CA GLN A 480 30.52 9.27 16.78
C GLN A 480 31.34 8.00 16.54
N ALA A 481 31.17 7.33 15.40
CA ALA A 481 31.94 6.14 15.06
C ALA A 481 33.40 6.49 14.74
N THR A 482 33.63 7.57 13.99
CA THR A 482 34.98 8.04 13.63
C THR A 482 35.76 8.51 14.87
N SER A 483 35.09 9.17 15.82
CA SER A 483 35.71 9.60 17.08
C SER A 483 36.13 8.46 18.00
N ARG A 484 35.62 7.23 17.78
CA ARG A 484 36.04 6.02 18.50
C ARG A 484 37.24 5.33 17.85
N ALA A 485 37.51 5.61 16.58
CA ALA A 485 38.60 5.01 15.81
C ALA A 485 39.92 5.81 15.87
N MET A 486 39.84 7.09 16.28
CA MET A 486 40.99 7.92 16.69
C MET A 486 41.31 7.74 18.17
#